data_AF-A0A2E5VKH1-F1
#
_entry.id   AF-A0A2E5VKH1-F1
#
_cell.length_a   1.000
_cell.length_b   1.000
_cell.length_c   1.000
_cell.angle_alpha   90.00
_cell.angle_beta   90.00
_cell.angle_gamma   90.00
#
_symmetry.space_group_name_H-M   'P 1'
#
loop_
_entity.id
_entity.type
_entity.pdbx_description
1 polymer ?
#
loop_
_entity_poly.entity_id
_entity_poly.type
_entity_poly.pdbx_seq_one_letter_code
_entity_poly.pdbx_strand_id
1 'polypeptide(L)'
;MGRPFLLLVFSLLIVSSAESASYEQWNGTVVDPILDVYGDPHSYSGNNLEPNASLTGASLSYANLEYARLRYVDLTDADLSYTDLTDANLWGAILANVDLTGTTLTDGILGDTTLTGANLSDADLANVKLAEADLTGANLTNTNLTNTNQQNAILTNATLTGATLTGADLFNTTLIHADLTAANLTGVNLTIANLTDAVLPYSILIGANFAYTNVTRGDLAGADLSDASLEETDLTNANLPGAILVGTNLEYTYMSSANLTSADLTGANIEGADLTGTNLSHASLTDAGLSFADLTGANLTGATLSNTTFSYTDLTDANLSSADLTTADLSGALYLNTTTGSPFYQASTQLPPSFDPVAQGWTLAFGCDFDGNGACGTSDITLLFQTGNLVTGVATSAPTEKFDLVDDNTLDAADLAEWLAQAATENGHGSPYLPGDTDLDRDVDLTDYNRLAANFDPNGIRAPHFWENGNSDGDTDIDLSDYNSLTTNFSAIGYGIAAVPEPTSALLAGLALALVTWPCKWFNLGQRQGIGRHLRTKDGRAVEDPGEAGLTTGRVISTGIAKSPQMVAGD
;
A
#
# COMPACT_ATOMS: atom_id res chain seq x y z
N MET A 1 30.75 64.65 52.62
CA MET A 1 29.63 64.79 53.58
C MET A 1 28.65 63.69 53.21
N GLY A 2 28.61 62.54 53.88
CA GLY A 2 28.12 62.32 55.25
C GLY A 2 26.82 61.52 55.14
N ARG A 3 26.87 60.18 55.30
CA ARG A 3 25.72 59.25 55.34
C ARG A 3 24.87 59.47 56.62
N PRO A 4 23.60 59.01 56.70
CA PRO A 4 23.26 57.59 56.97
C PRO A 4 22.08 57.07 56.11
N PHE A 5 22.14 55.90 55.48
CA PHE A 5 21.62 54.61 55.98
C PHE A 5 20.41 54.71 56.93
N LEU A 6 19.22 54.40 56.40
CA LEU A 6 18.10 53.88 57.20
C LEU A 6 17.51 52.67 56.45
N LEU A 7 17.73 51.48 57.01
CA LEU A 7 16.95 50.28 56.73
C LEU A 7 15.50 50.56 57.13
N LEU A 8 14.54 50.22 56.26
CA LEU A 8 13.21 49.85 56.72
C LEU A 8 12.63 48.77 55.80
N VAL A 9 12.57 47.58 56.38
CA VAL A 9 11.82 46.41 55.95
C VAL A 9 10.34 46.79 55.93
N PHE A 10 9.65 46.62 54.80
CA PHE A 10 8.21 46.36 54.80
C PHE A 10 7.85 45.42 53.66
N SER A 11 7.40 44.26 54.09
CA SER A 11 6.82 43.17 53.33
C SER A 11 5.46 43.54 52.71
N LEU A 12 5.17 42.93 51.56
CA LEU A 12 3.91 42.28 51.18
C LEU A 12 2.58 43.00 51.56
N LEU A 13 1.84 43.46 50.54
CA LEU A 13 0.37 43.44 50.57
C LEU A 13 -0.21 43.51 49.15
N ILE A 14 -0.66 42.35 48.67
CA ILE A 14 -1.60 42.15 47.57
C ILE A 14 -2.99 42.57 48.05
N VAL A 15 -3.68 43.45 47.32
CA VAL A 15 -5.15 43.62 47.29
C VAL A 15 -5.48 44.16 45.88
N SER A 16 -5.86 43.29 44.95
CA SER A 16 -7.24 43.01 44.51
C SER A 16 -8.06 44.24 44.09
N SER A 17 -8.16 44.48 42.78
CA SER A 17 -9.40 44.87 42.08
C SER A 17 -9.10 45.14 40.61
N ALA A 18 -9.22 44.13 39.75
CA ALA A 18 -9.37 44.35 38.30
C ALA A 18 -10.86 44.54 38.01
N GLU A 19 -11.39 45.72 38.36
CA GLU A 19 -12.67 46.19 37.83
C GLU A 19 -12.36 47.08 36.63
N SER A 20 -12.74 46.61 35.44
CA SER A 20 -13.02 47.39 34.23
C SER A 20 -12.10 48.58 33.96
N ALA A 21 -10.93 48.34 33.35
CA ALA A 21 -10.18 49.38 32.65
C ALA A 21 -10.27 49.14 31.14
N SER A 22 -11.28 49.77 30.53
CA SER A 22 -11.34 49.97 29.08
C SER A 22 -10.14 50.81 28.64
N TYR A 23 -9.27 50.24 27.81
CA TYR A 23 -8.32 50.96 26.95
C TYR A 23 -7.57 52.12 27.64
N GLU A 24 -6.82 51.83 28.72
CA GLU A 24 -5.75 52.71 29.19
C GLU A 24 -4.47 51.88 29.33
N GLN A 25 -3.45 52.28 28.57
CA GLN A 25 -2.09 51.74 28.63
C GLN A 25 -1.63 51.67 30.08
N TRP A 26 -1.26 50.46 30.49
CA TRP A 26 -0.68 50.19 31.80
C TRP A 26 0.56 51.07 32.02
N ASN A 27 0.45 52.05 32.94
CA ASN A 27 1.52 52.99 33.30
C ASN A 27 2.06 52.68 34.70
N GLY A 28 2.18 51.39 35.02
CA GLY A 28 2.78 50.88 36.24
C GLY A 28 4.29 50.87 36.11
N THR A 29 4.98 51.70 36.89
CA THR A 29 6.45 51.74 36.96
C THR A 29 7.02 50.39 37.41
N VAL A 30 7.51 49.60 36.45
CA VAL A 30 8.57 48.61 36.68
C VAL A 30 9.84 49.40 36.97
N VAL A 31 10.47 49.14 38.11
CA VAL A 31 11.71 49.83 38.49
C VAL A 31 12.84 49.26 37.63
N ASP A 32 13.29 50.10 36.69
CA ASP A 32 14.44 49.94 35.78
C ASP A 32 15.72 49.50 36.54
N PRO A 33 16.57 48.63 35.94
CA PRO A 33 17.72 49.19 35.23
C PRO A 33 18.17 48.37 34.00
N ILE A 34 17.94 48.90 32.81
CA ILE A 34 18.91 49.33 31.80
C ILE A 34 18.09 49.78 30.59
N LEU A 35 18.11 51.10 30.33
CA LEU A 35 17.74 51.71 29.06
C LEU A 35 18.49 51.00 27.91
N ASP A 36 17.79 50.22 27.10
CA ASP A 36 18.24 49.96 25.74
C ASP A 36 17.86 51.14 24.84
N VAL A 37 18.78 51.55 23.99
CA VAL A 37 18.86 52.91 23.39
C VAL A 37 17.97 53.07 22.15
N TYR A 38 16.96 52.23 21.93
CA TYR A 38 16.04 52.35 20.80
C TYR A 38 14.59 52.17 21.25
N GLY A 39 13.82 53.26 21.17
CA GLY A 39 12.47 53.38 21.72
C GLY A 39 11.40 52.59 20.99
N ASP A 40 11.37 51.28 21.21
CA ASP A 40 10.27 50.40 20.88
C ASP A 40 9.44 50.11 22.15
N PRO A 41 8.16 50.52 22.24
CA PRO A 41 7.36 50.35 23.46
C PRO A 41 6.95 48.89 23.77
N HIS A 42 7.35 47.91 22.96
CA HIS A 42 6.95 46.51 23.11
C HIS A 42 8.11 45.51 23.29
N SER A 43 9.36 45.97 23.40
CA SER A 43 10.51 45.10 23.66
C SER A 43 10.76 44.96 25.17
N TYR A 44 10.46 43.79 25.74
CA TYR A 44 10.86 43.41 27.10
C TYR A 44 12.00 42.38 27.07
N SER A 45 13.03 42.62 26.25
CA SER A 45 14.20 41.74 26.23
C SER A 45 15.01 41.91 27.53
N GLY A 46 15.02 40.89 28.40
CA GLY A 46 16.06 40.72 29.42
C GLY A 46 15.71 40.98 30.90
N ASN A 47 14.44 41.18 31.27
CA ASN A 47 14.07 41.42 32.67
C ASN A 47 13.71 40.14 33.44
N ASN A 48 14.43 39.87 34.53
CA ASN A 48 14.05 38.87 35.54
C ASN A 48 12.79 39.39 36.26
N LEU A 49 11.62 38.80 36.02
CA LEU A 49 10.57 38.87 37.04
C LEU A 49 11.06 38.10 38.27
N GLU A 50 10.78 38.62 39.46
CA GLU A 50 11.07 37.86 40.68
C GLU A 50 10.34 36.51 40.61
N PRO A 51 10.97 35.39 41.00
CA PRO A 51 10.26 34.12 41.11
C PRO A 51 8.98 34.33 41.94
N ASN A 52 7.85 33.83 41.44
CA ASN A 52 6.51 34.01 42.03
C ASN A 52 5.86 35.39 41.85
N ALA A 53 6.30 36.20 40.88
CA ALA A 53 5.51 37.35 40.45
C ALA A 53 4.13 36.89 39.93
N SER A 54 3.07 37.64 40.22
CA SER A 54 1.73 37.40 39.70
C SER A 54 1.37 38.44 38.66
N LEU A 55 1.04 37.96 37.48
CA LEU A 55 0.53 38.65 36.30
C LEU A 55 -0.85 38.08 35.93
N THR A 56 -1.59 37.60 36.92
CA THR A 56 -2.93 37.03 36.74
C THR A 56 -3.86 38.02 36.04
N GLY A 57 -4.51 37.61 34.96
CA GLY A 57 -5.40 38.45 34.16
C GLY A 57 -4.72 39.59 33.42
N ALA A 58 -3.39 39.62 33.33
CA ALA A 58 -2.67 40.64 32.58
C ALA A 58 -2.97 40.51 31.08
N SER A 59 -3.04 41.64 30.37
CA SER A 59 -3.09 41.66 28.91
C SER A 59 -1.72 42.04 28.37
N LEU A 60 -1.10 41.08 27.71
CA LEU A 60 0.24 41.12 27.12
C LEU A 60 0.19 40.75 25.63
N SER A 61 -1.00 40.74 25.02
CA SER A 61 -1.15 40.36 23.61
C SER A 61 -0.29 41.21 22.68
N TYR A 62 0.26 40.56 21.66
CA TYR A 62 1.22 41.13 20.70
C TYR A 62 2.53 41.68 21.31
N ALA A 63 2.82 41.41 22.59
CA ALA A 63 4.08 41.82 23.18
C ALA A 63 5.26 41.03 22.60
N ASN A 64 6.46 41.63 22.62
CA ASN A 64 7.70 40.90 22.41
C ASN A 64 8.33 40.60 23.79
N LEU A 65 8.28 39.32 24.14
CA LEU A 65 8.85 38.71 25.34
C LEU A 65 9.92 37.66 24.96
N GLU A 66 10.61 37.84 23.85
CA GLU A 66 11.73 37.01 23.42
C GLU A 66 12.79 36.94 24.53
N TYR A 67 13.31 35.74 24.81
CA TYR A 67 14.26 35.46 25.90
C TYR A 67 13.77 35.80 27.31
N ALA A 68 12.48 36.09 27.50
CA ALA A 68 11.95 36.47 28.80
C ALA A 68 12.15 35.34 29.83
N ARG A 69 12.41 35.72 31.08
CA ARG A 69 12.57 34.79 32.20
C ARG A 69 11.35 34.91 33.12
N LEU A 70 10.39 34.02 32.89
CA LEU A 70 9.08 33.98 33.53
C LEU A 70 8.90 32.74 34.40
N ARG A 71 10.00 32.19 34.94
CA ARG A 71 9.97 30.99 35.77
C ARG A 71 9.13 31.19 37.02
N TYR A 72 8.25 30.24 37.33
CA TYR A 72 7.35 30.28 38.49
C TYR A 72 6.42 31.50 38.53
N VAL A 73 6.24 32.21 37.43
CA VAL A 73 5.32 33.35 37.38
C VAL A 73 3.89 32.81 37.28
N ASP A 74 2.97 33.46 37.97
CA ASP A 74 1.54 33.19 37.85
C ASP A 74 0.93 34.08 36.74
N LEU A 75 0.60 33.47 35.61
CA LEU A 75 -0.03 34.04 34.42
C LEU A 75 -1.47 33.52 34.26
N THR A 76 -2.09 33.06 35.34
CA THR A 76 -3.46 32.54 35.30
C THR A 76 -4.41 33.56 34.66
N ASP A 77 -5.27 33.11 33.75
CA ASP A 77 -6.24 33.93 33.01
C ASP A 77 -5.63 35.12 32.22
N ALA A 78 -4.31 35.17 32.02
CA ALA A 78 -3.67 36.24 31.25
C ALA A 78 -3.94 36.08 29.74
N ASP A 79 -3.98 37.21 29.03
CA ASP A 79 -4.04 37.26 27.57
C ASP A 79 -2.62 37.47 27.03
N LEU A 80 -2.03 36.41 26.49
CA LEU A 80 -0.76 36.41 25.78
C LEU A 80 -0.96 36.13 24.29
N SER A 81 -2.17 36.31 23.73
CA SER A 81 -2.42 36.01 22.32
C SER A 81 -1.46 36.77 21.40
N TYR A 82 -0.95 36.09 20.36
CA TYR A 82 -0.01 36.63 19.37
C TYR A 82 1.29 37.25 19.94
N THR A 83 1.65 36.90 21.17
CA THR A 83 2.92 37.29 21.79
C THR A 83 4.07 36.50 21.20
N ASP A 84 5.22 37.16 21.06
CA ASP A 84 6.48 36.50 20.78
C ASP A 84 7.17 36.12 22.10
N LEU A 85 7.25 34.83 22.37
CA LEU A 85 7.87 34.17 23.51
C LEU A 85 9.01 33.24 23.04
N THR A 86 9.58 33.50 21.87
CA THR A 86 10.71 32.73 21.35
C THR A 86 11.85 32.69 22.38
N ASP A 87 12.44 31.51 22.59
CA ASP A 87 13.49 31.26 23.59
C ASP A 87 13.12 31.63 25.05
N ALA A 88 11.86 31.93 25.36
CA ALA A 88 11.45 32.30 26.71
C ALA A 88 11.52 31.11 27.67
N ASN A 89 11.85 31.39 28.93
CA ASN A 89 11.90 30.39 29.99
C ASN A 89 10.75 30.59 30.97
N LEU A 90 9.71 29.78 30.80
CA LEU A 90 8.51 29.73 31.63
C LEU A 90 8.51 28.53 32.58
N TRP A 91 9.65 27.86 32.81
CA TRP A 91 9.71 26.65 33.63
C TRP A 91 8.99 26.83 34.98
N GLY A 92 8.10 25.91 35.32
CA GLY A 92 7.32 25.93 36.57
C GLY A 92 6.29 27.06 36.69
N ALA A 93 6.03 27.83 35.63
CA ALA A 93 5.01 28.88 35.64
C ALA A 93 3.58 28.31 35.68
N ILE A 94 2.66 29.10 36.22
CA ILE A 94 1.23 28.77 36.25
C ILE A 94 0.56 29.56 35.12
N LEU A 95 0.08 28.85 34.11
CA LEU A 95 -0.55 29.36 32.90
C LEU A 95 -1.98 28.80 32.75
N ALA A 96 -2.68 28.59 33.87
CA ALA A 96 -4.03 28.05 33.85
C ALA A 96 -4.98 29.01 33.11
N ASN A 97 -5.78 28.49 32.18
CA ASN A 97 -6.72 29.24 31.32
C ASN A 97 -6.10 30.43 30.56
N VAL A 98 -4.79 30.46 30.38
CA VAL A 98 -4.12 31.52 29.63
C VAL A 98 -4.58 31.49 28.17
N ASP A 99 -4.72 32.66 27.54
CA ASP A 99 -4.88 32.73 26.08
C ASP A 99 -3.49 32.90 25.44
N LEU A 100 -3.03 31.84 24.78
CA LEU A 100 -1.80 31.75 23.99
C LEU A 100 -2.12 31.59 22.50
N THR A 101 -3.31 31.98 22.04
CA THR A 101 -3.70 31.84 20.63
C THR A 101 -2.68 32.50 19.71
N GLY A 102 -2.21 31.79 18.69
CA GLY A 102 -1.30 32.33 17.67
C GLY A 102 0.05 32.83 18.19
N THR A 103 0.44 32.43 19.40
CA THR A 103 1.74 32.80 19.99
C THR A 103 2.90 32.08 19.33
N THR A 104 4.07 32.70 19.35
CA THR A 104 5.32 32.04 18.95
C THR A 104 6.11 31.73 20.21
N LEU A 105 6.31 30.45 20.53
CA LEU A 105 7.07 29.97 21.69
C LEU A 105 8.31 29.16 21.29
N THR A 106 8.68 29.17 20.01
CA THR A 106 9.71 28.29 19.46
C THR A 106 10.98 28.28 20.32
N ASP A 107 11.54 27.09 20.53
CA ASP A 107 12.73 26.85 21.38
C ASP A 107 12.58 27.23 22.87
N GLY A 108 11.37 27.59 23.31
CA GLY A 108 11.04 27.91 24.70
C GLY A 108 11.16 26.74 25.69
N ILE A 109 11.20 27.08 26.98
CA ILE A 109 11.26 26.12 28.09
C ILE A 109 10.00 26.24 28.94
N LEU A 110 9.11 25.26 28.82
CA LEU A 110 7.82 25.15 29.51
C LEU A 110 7.76 23.86 30.38
N GLY A 111 8.90 23.32 30.79
CA GLY A 111 8.90 22.16 31.69
C GLY A 111 8.24 22.49 33.03
N ASP A 112 7.56 21.52 33.64
CA ASP A 112 6.81 21.68 34.90
C ASP A 112 5.73 22.78 34.91
N THR A 113 5.31 23.31 33.75
CA THR A 113 4.27 24.35 33.72
C THR A 113 2.87 23.79 33.92
N THR A 114 1.97 24.60 34.49
CA THR A 114 0.53 24.31 34.53
C THR A 114 -0.18 25.07 33.40
N LEU A 115 -0.56 24.39 32.33
CA LEU A 115 -1.31 24.91 31.17
C LEU A 115 -2.75 24.39 31.14
N THR A 116 -3.31 24.03 32.30
CA THR A 116 -4.66 23.47 32.39
C THR A 116 -5.69 24.42 31.81
N GLY A 117 -6.48 23.95 30.84
CA GLY A 117 -7.50 24.77 30.16
C GLY A 117 -6.95 25.93 29.33
N ALA A 118 -5.64 26.03 29.13
CA ALA A 118 -5.03 27.06 28.30
C ALA A 118 -5.47 26.95 26.83
N ASN A 119 -5.58 28.07 26.15
CA ASN A 119 -5.85 28.11 24.72
C ASN A 119 -4.56 28.37 23.93
N LEU A 120 -3.99 27.35 23.31
CA LEU A 120 -2.79 27.40 22.47
C LEU A 120 -3.12 27.22 20.98
N SER A 121 -4.38 27.43 20.57
CA SER A 121 -4.77 27.23 19.17
C SER A 121 -3.93 28.08 18.22
N ASP A 122 -3.51 27.48 17.11
CA ASP A 122 -2.68 28.09 16.07
C ASP A 122 -1.31 28.62 16.56
N ALA A 123 -0.88 28.28 17.78
CA ALA A 123 0.43 28.67 18.31
C ALA A 123 1.57 27.85 17.67
N ASP A 124 2.77 28.44 17.61
CA ASP A 124 3.99 27.79 17.16
C ASP A 124 4.88 27.42 18.35
N LEU A 125 4.91 26.13 18.69
CA LEU A 125 5.67 25.55 19.78
C LEU A 125 6.80 24.64 19.25
N ALA A 126 7.28 24.83 18.02
CA ALA A 126 8.36 24.00 17.49
C ALA A 126 9.58 23.97 18.44
N ASN A 127 10.13 22.77 18.65
CA ASN A 127 11.28 22.48 19.52
C ASN A 127 11.12 22.84 21.01
N VAL A 128 9.91 23.18 21.47
CA VAL A 128 9.66 23.56 22.86
C VAL A 128 9.87 22.36 23.80
N LYS A 129 10.42 22.65 24.98
CA LYS A 129 10.57 21.67 26.07
C LYS A 129 9.38 21.76 27.01
N LEU A 130 8.46 20.81 26.90
CA LEU A 130 7.22 20.64 27.66
C LEU A 130 7.27 19.45 28.63
N ALA A 131 8.46 18.91 28.94
CA ALA A 131 8.58 17.77 29.84
C ALA A 131 7.91 18.05 31.19
N GLU A 132 7.11 17.10 31.67
CA GLU A 132 6.36 17.20 32.94
C GLU A 132 5.30 18.32 32.99
N ALA A 133 4.97 18.97 31.86
CA ALA A 133 3.92 19.99 31.82
C ALA A 133 2.51 19.39 31.96
N ASP A 134 1.62 20.11 32.65
CA ASP A 134 0.19 19.76 32.77
C ASP A 134 -0.64 20.58 31.77
N LEU A 135 -1.02 19.96 30.66
CA LEU A 135 -1.86 20.49 29.58
C LEU A 135 -3.30 19.94 29.67
N THR A 136 -3.76 19.52 30.85
CA THR A 136 -5.10 18.95 31.02
C THR A 136 -6.17 19.90 30.48
N GLY A 137 -6.99 19.45 29.52
CA GLY A 137 -8.05 20.23 28.91
C GLY A 137 -7.57 21.41 28.05
N ALA A 138 -6.28 21.51 27.73
CA ALA A 138 -5.76 22.58 26.88
C ALA A 138 -6.26 22.44 25.44
N ASN A 139 -6.48 23.57 24.77
CA ASN A 139 -6.77 23.61 23.33
C ASN A 139 -5.48 23.83 22.54
N LEU A 140 -5.05 22.81 21.81
CA LEU A 140 -3.88 22.76 20.93
C LEU A 140 -4.31 22.58 19.45
N THR A 141 -5.50 23.03 19.08
CA THR A 141 -6.00 22.94 17.70
C THR A 141 -5.05 23.65 16.74
N ASN A 142 -4.65 22.96 15.66
CA ASN A 142 -3.68 23.44 14.65
C ASN A 142 -2.32 23.92 15.22
N THR A 143 -1.98 23.58 16.46
CA THR A 143 -0.71 23.98 17.06
C THR A 143 0.46 23.25 16.39
N ASN A 144 1.56 23.96 16.14
CA ASN A 144 2.81 23.35 15.71
C ASN A 144 3.61 22.86 16.93
N LEU A 145 3.66 21.54 17.13
CA LEU A 145 4.40 20.84 18.18
C LEU A 145 5.57 20.02 17.57
N THR A 146 6.07 20.42 16.40
CA THR A 146 7.17 19.71 15.73
C THR A 146 8.39 19.62 16.64
N ASN A 147 8.97 18.42 16.77
CA ASN A 147 10.15 18.13 17.61
C ASN A 147 10.04 18.58 19.09
N THR A 148 8.83 18.74 19.64
CA THR A 148 8.70 19.08 21.07
C THR A 148 9.09 17.90 21.95
N ASN A 149 9.66 18.20 23.12
CA ASN A 149 9.82 17.22 24.19
C ASN A 149 8.63 17.32 25.14
N GLN A 150 7.72 16.35 25.12
CA GLN A 150 6.53 16.24 25.97
C GLN A 150 6.60 15.00 26.89
N GLN A 151 7.82 14.54 27.21
CA GLN A 151 8.01 13.38 28.08
C GLN A 151 7.31 13.59 29.43
N ASN A 152 6.56 12.60 29.87
CA ASN A 152 5.79 12.64 31.14
C ASN A 152 4.76 13.77 31.25
N ALA A 153 4.43 14.47 30.16
CA ALA A 153 3.40 15.51 30.20
C ALA A 153 1.99 14.90 30.39
N ILE A 154 1.05 15.73 30.86
CA ILE A 154 -0.35 15.35 31.05
C ILE A 154 -1.20 16.12 30.05
N LEU A 155 -1.77 15.43 29.07
CA LEU A 155 -2.67 15.96 28.03
C LEU A 155 -4.08 15.37 28.14
N THR A 156 -4.50 15.00 29.35
CA THR A 156 -5.84 14.43 29.58
C THR A 156 -6.92 15.41 29.10
N ASN A 157 -7.87 14.95 28.29
CA ASN A 157 -8.92 15.78 27.67
C ASN A 157 -8.41 16.95 26.80
N ALA A 158 -7.14 16.97 26.38
CA ALA A 158 -6.63 18.04 25.52
C ALA A 158 -7.19 17.89 24.08
N THR A 159 -7.38 19.01 23.38
CA THR A 159 -7.80 19.03 21.98
C THR A 159 -6.60 19.34 21.10
N LEU A 160 -6.13 18.39 20.30
CA LEU A 160 -5.00 18.48 19.38
C LEU A 160 -5.44 18.32 17.91
N THR A 161 -6.70 18.61 17.60
CA THR A 161 -7.24 18.46 16.23
C THR A 161 -6.39 19.23 15.22
N GLY A 162 -5.91 18.56 14.18
CA GLY A 162 -5.06 19.15 13.14
C GLY A 162 -3.68 19.62 13.59
N ALA A 163 -3.26 19.31 14.83
CA ALA A 163 -1.93 19.68 15.32
C ALA A 163 -0.82 18.94 14.57
N THR A 164 0.37 19.53 14.50
CA THR A 164 1.56 18.89 13.91
C THR A 164 2.53 18.50 15.02
N LEU A 165 2.69 17.20 15.27
CA LEU A 165 3.57 16.60 16.27
C LEU A 165 4.73 15.80 15.63
N THR A 166 5.10 16.10 14.39
CA THR A 166 6.15 15.35 13.67
C THR A 166 7.45 15.32 14.49
N GLY A 167 7.96 14.11 14.73
CA GLY A 167 9.18 13.88 15.50
C GLY A 167 9.12 14.29 16.98
N ALA A 168 7.94 14.59 17.53
CA ALA A 168 7.80 14.90 18.95
C ALA A 168 8.08 13.67 19.83
N ASP A 169 8.52 13.93 21.06
CA ASP A 169 8.77 12.90 22.06
C ASP A 169 7.69 12.91 23.14
N LEU A 170 6.78 11.95 23.05
CA LEU A 170 5.64 11.70 23.95
C LEU A 170 5.89 10.43 24.80
N PHE A 171 7.14 10.14 25.14
CA PHE A 171 7.47 9.04 26.04
C PHE A 171 6.76 9.18 27.38
N ASN A 172 6.05 8.13 27.79
CA ASN A 172 5.31 8.05 29.06
C ASN A 172 4.33 9.22 29.29
N THR A 173 3.74 9.75 28.22
CA THR A 173 2.80 10.88 28.28
C THR A 173 1.37 10.37 28.52
N THR A 174 0.54 11.15 29.23
CA THR A 174 -0.88 10.83 29.43
C THR A 174 -1.74 11.58 28.43
N LEU A 175 -2.47 10.86 27.57
CA LEU A 175 -3.32 11.36 26.48
C LEU A 175 -4.76 10.81 26.60
N ILE A 176 -5.18 10.46 27.83
CA ILE A 176 -6.50 9.90 28.09
C ILE A 176 -7.59 10.88 27.63
N HIS A 177 -8.54 10.41 26.81
CA HIS A 177 -9.59 11.24 26.19
C HIS A 177 -9.11 12.42 25.33
N ALA A 178 -7.83 12.43 24.90
CA ALA A 178 -7.34 13.48 24.02
C ALA A 178 -7.94 13.34 22.61
N ASP A 179 -8.22 14.47 21.96
CA ASP A 179 -8.69 14.52 20.57
C ASP A 179 -7.51 14.87 19.65
N LEU A 180 -7.02 13.89 18.91
CA LEU A 180 -5.94 13.97 17.93
C LEU A 180 -6.48 13.82 16.49
N THR A 181 -7.76 14.11 16.26
CA THR A 181 -8.39 13.99 14.94
C THR A 181 -7.58 14.76 13.90
N ALA A 182 -7.23 14.08 12.80
CA ALA A 182 -6.43 14.64 11.70
C ALA A 182 -5.07 15.25 12.09
N ALA A 183 -4.55 14.94 13.29
CA ALA A 183 -3.22 15.38 13.70
C ALA A 183 -2.12 14.63 12.93
N ASN A 184 -0.99 15.30 12.71
CA ASN A 184 0.19 14.68 12.11
C ASN A 184 1.19 14.27 13.19
N LEU A 185 1.28 12.98 13.45
CA LEU A 185 2.14 12.33 14.44
C LEU A 185 3.25 11.49 13.77
N THR A 186 3.66 11.86 12.55
CA THR A 186 4.71 11.12 11.81
C THR A 186 5.99 11.01 12.65
N GLY A 187 6.49 9.79 12.83
CA GLY A 187 7.73 9.51 13.55
C GLY A 187 7.70 9.87 15.04
N VAL A 188 6.52 10.04 15.64
CA VAL A 188 6.39 10.38 17.05
C VAL A 188 6.81 9.21 17.95
N ASN A 189 7.41 9.51 19.11
CA ASN A 189 7.68 8.49 20.13
C ASN A 189 6.58 8.49 21.18
N LEU A 190 5.71 7.48 21.18
CA LEU A 190 4.62 7.27 22.15
C LEU A 190 4.93 6.14 23.13
N THR A 191 6.16 5.62 23.18
CA THR A 191 6.52 4.48 24.04
C THR A 191 6.02 4.67 25.48
N ILE A 192 5.29 3.69 26.01
CA ILE A 192 4.69 3.68 27.37
C ILE A 192 3.63 4.78 27.59
N ALA A 193 3.18 5.49 26.55
CA ALA A 193 2.11 6.47 26.69
C ALA A 193 0.76 5.81 27.02
N ASN A 194 -0.17 6.63 27.51
CA ASN A 194 -1.55 6.20 27.78
C ASN A 194 -2.54 7.03 26.97
N LEU A 195 -3.08 6.44 25.91
CA LEU A 195 -4.11 6.94 25.00
C LEU A 195 -5.46 6.23 25.24
N THR A 196 -5.74 5.78 26.46
CA THR A 196 -7.05 5.18 26.79
C THR A 196 -8.18 6.13 26.38
N ASP A 197 -9.16 5.62 25.63
CA ASP A 197 -10.31 6.38 25.13
C ASP A 197 -9.94 7.65 24.32
N ALA A 198 -8.74 7.72 23.72
CA ALA A 198 -8.34 8.83 22.86
C ALA A 198 -9.00 8.75 21.47
N VAL A 199 -9.17 9.89 20.82
CA VAL A 199 -9.83 10.03 19.52
C VAL A 199 -8.79 10.46 18.49
N LEU A 200 -8.40 9.56 17.58
CA LEU A 200 -7.40 9.74 16.53
C LEU A 200 -7.90 9.49 15.07
N PRO A 201 -9.19 9.65 14.69
CA PRO A 201 -9.59 9.43 13.31
C PRO A 201 -8.79 10.27 12.31
N TYR A 202 -8.42 9.64 11.19
CA TYR A 202 -7.69 10.28 10.08
C TYR A 202 -6.34 10.90 10.47
N SER A 203 -5.78 10.53 11.62
CA SER A 203 -4.45 10.95 12.04
C SER A 203 -3.36 10.28 11.18
N ILE A 204 -2.22 10.95 11.04
CA ILE A 204 -1.05 10.44 10.33
C ILE A 204 -0.03 9.97 11.35
N LEU A 205 0.15 8.66 11.47
CA LEU A 205 1.00 7.97 12.46
C LEU A 205 2.15 7.19 11.80
N ILE A 206 2.49 7.56 10.56
CA ILE A 206 3.51 6.87 9.76
C ILE A 206 4.83 6.83 10.53
N GLY A 207 5.39 5.62 10.70
CA GLY A 207 6.64 5.40 11.42
C GLY A 207 6.63 5.78 12.90
N ALA A 208 5.46 5.99 13.51
CA ALA A 208 5.35 6.25 14.94
C ALA A 208 5.75 5.03 15.78
N ASN A 209 6.27 5.26 16.99
CA ASN A 209 6.62 4.21 17.93
C ASN A 209 5.63 4.16 19.09
N PHE A 210 4.79 3.13 19.12
CA PHE A 210 3.79 2.81 20.13
C PHE A 210 4.23 1.70 21.08
N ALA A 211 5.49 1.27 21.11
CA ALA A 211 5.88 0.14 21.96
C ALA A 211 5.38 0.28 23.41
N TYR A 212 4.72 -0.76 23.94
CA TYR A 212 4.15 -0.78 25.29
C TYR A 212 3.08 0.30 25.59
N THR A 213 2.45 0.86 24.57
CA THR A 213 1.45 1.93 24.73
C THR A 213 0.08 1.35 25.06
N ASN A 214 -0.70 2.05 25.88
CA ASN A 214 -2.10 1.72 26.11
C ASN A 214 -2.99 2.57 25.21
N VAL A 215 -3.70 1.95 24.27
CA VAL A 215 -4.66 2.57 23.35
C VAL A 215 -6.05 1.92 23.51
N THR A 216 -6.33 1.37 24.69
CA THR A 216 -7.59 0.67 24.96
C THR A 216 -8.79 1.58 24.72
N ARG A 217 -9.79 1.06 23.98
CA ARG A 217 -10.99 1.80 23.55
C ARG A 217 -10.70 3.10 22.75
N GLY A 218 -9.50 3.28 22.24
CA GLY A 218 -9.17 4.40 21.34
C GLY A 218 -9.88 4.28 19.99
N ASP A 219 -10.16 5.42 19.37
CA ASP A 219 -10.73 5.48 18.02
C ASP A 219 -9.67 5.92 17.00
N LEU A 220 -9.22 5.00 16.14
CA LEU A 220 -8.25 5.21 15.09
C LEU A 220 -8.87 5.00 13.69
N ALA A 221 -10.17 5.24 13.54
CA ALA A 221 -10.85 5.09 12.25
C ALA A 221 -10.14 5.85 11.12
N GLY A 222 -9.75 5.13 10.07
CA GLY A 222 -9.05 5.70 8.91
C GLY A 222 -7.69 6.34 9.21
N ALA A 223 -7.08 6.07 10.37
CA ALA A 223 -5.74 6.55 10.67
C ALA A 223 -4.68 5.80 9.83
N ASP A 224 -3.58 6.46 9.53
CA ASP A 224 -2.46 5.88 8.77
C ASP A 224 -1.30 5.54 9.70
N LEU A 225 -1.16 4.26 10.04
CA LEU A 225 -0.11 3.68 10.87
C LEU A 225 0.95 2.93 10.04
N SER A 226 1.09 3.26 8.76
CA SER A 226 2.08 2.61 7.88
C SER A 226 3.49 2.65 8.49
N ASP A 227 4.18 1.53 8.46
CA ASP A 227 5.53 1.34 9.02
C ASP A 227 5.68 1.69 10.53
N ALA A 228 4.58 1.86 11.26
CA ALA A 228 4.62 2.11 12.71
C ALA A 228 5.04 0.85 13.49
N SER A 229 5.60 1.06 14.68
CA SER A 229 5.92 -0.02 15.62
C SER A 229 4.91 -0.04 16.76
N LEU A 230 4.09 -1.08 16.83
CA LEU A 230 3.06 -1.31 17.85
C LEU A 230 3.41 -2.51 18.76
N GLU A 231 4.67 -2.96 18.80
CA GLU A 231 5.12 -4.07 19.67
C GLU A 231 4.56 -3.96 21.11
N GLU A 232 3.91 -5.03 21.59
CA GLU A 232 3.30 -5.09 22.93
C GLU A 232 2.30 -3.95 23.27
N THR A 233 1.69 -3.32 22.24
CA THR A 233 0.66 -2.29 22.44
C THR A 233 -0.67 -2.91 22.84
N ASP A 234 -1.38 -2.28 23.78
CA ASP A 234 -2.74 -2.65 24.17
C ASP A 234 -3.79 -1.86 23.38
N LEU A 235 -4.34 -2.49 22.34
CA LEU A 235 -5.45 -2.05 21.50
C LEU A 235 -6.77 -2.73 21.87
N THR A 236 -6.91 -3.29 23.07
CA THR A 236 -8.12 -4.00 23.49
C THR A 236 -9.36 -3.11 23.37
N ASN A 237 -10.39 -3.60 22.65
CA ASN A 237 -11.61 -2.86 22.28
C ASN A 237 -11.39 -1.56 21.48
N ALA A 238 -10.25 -1.36 20.83
CA ALA A 238 -10.02 -0.20 19.97
C ALA A 238 -10.83 -0.28 18.67
N ASN A 239 -11.13 0.89 18.10
CA ASN A 239 -11.88 1.02 16.85
C ASN A 239 -10.96 1.52 15.73
N LEU A 240 -10.62 0.67 14.76
CA LEU A 240 -9.72 0.96 13.64
C LEU A 240 -10.35 0.65 12.25
N PRO A 241 -11.64 0.94 11.98
CA PRO A 241 -12.22 0.64 10.67
C PRO A 241 -11.53 1.46 9.58
N GLY A 242 -11.14 0.80 8.49
CA GLY A 242 -10.45 1.43 7.37
C GLY A 242 -9.06 2.01 7.69
N ALA A 243 -8.47 1.67 8.84
CA ALA A 243 -7.10 2.09 9.15
C ALA A 243 -6.08 1.47 8.20
N ILE A 244 -4.99 2.20 7.93
CA ILE A 244 -3.89 1.74 7.09
C ILE A 244 -2.76 1.29 8.03
N LEU A 245 -2.40 0.01 7.99
CA LEU A 245 -1.44 -0.69 8.84
C LEU A 245 -0.40 -1.44 7.96
N VAL A 246 -0.09 -0.87 6.79
CA VAL A 246 0.84 -1.48 5.83
C VAL A 246 2.24 -1.53 6.42
N GLY A 247 2.84 -2.72 6.42
CA GLY A 247 4.20 -2.93 6.95
C GLY A 247 4.35 -2.68 8.46
N THR A 248 3.25 -2.50 9.20
CA THR A 248 3.28 -2.23 10.64
C THR A 248 3.82 -3.43 11.42
N ASN A 249 4.62 -3.17 12.47
CA ASN A 249 5.01 -4.19 13.44
C ASN A 249 3.97 -4.29 14.57
N LEU A 250 3.16 -5.35 14.59
CA LEU A 250 2.12 -5.67 15.57
C LEU A 250 2.50 -6.86 16.47
N GLU A 251 3.80 -7.20 16.58
CA GLU A 251 4.28 -8.33 17.37
C GLU A 251 3.81 -8.24 18.84
N TYR A 252 3.25 -9.34 19.36
CA TYR A 252 2.70 -9.45 20.72
C TYR A 252 1.67 -8.37 21.12
N THR A 253 0.98 -7.75 20.16
CA THR A 253 -0.09 -6.78 20.45
C THR A 253 -1.30 -7.42 21.09
N TYR A 254 -1.98 -6.67 21.96
CA TYR A 254 -3.28 -7.05 22.52
C TYR A 254 -4.39 -6.35 21.75
N MET A 255 -5.12 -7.07 20.91
CA MET A 255 -6.18 -6.53 20.05
C MET A 255 -7.54 -7.19 20.34
N SER A 256 -7.69 -7.85 21.49
CA SER A 256 -8.93 -8.54 21.84
C SER A 256 -10.16 -7.63 21.69
N SER A 257 -11.17 -8.14 20.97
CA SER A 257 -12.42 -7.42 20.65
C SER A 257 -12.24 -6.08 19.91
N ALA A 258 -11.10 -5.83 19.27
CA ALA A 258 -10.91 -4.64 18.44
C ALA A 258 -11.71 -4.73 17.12
N ASN A 259 -12.00 -3.58 16.52
CA ASN A 259 -12.66 -3.48 15.23
C ASN A 259 -11.70 -3.02 14.14
N LEU A 260 -11.27 -3.91 13.26
CA LEU A 260 -10.41 -3.66 12.10
C LEU A 260 -11.16 -3.89 10.78
N THR A 261 -12.47 -3.64 10.74
CA THR A 261 -13.27 -3.79 9.51
C THR A 261 -12.64 -2.98 8.38
N SER A 262 -12.39 -3.63 7.24
CA SER A 262 -11.80 -2.99 6.06
C SER A 262 -10.44 -2.32 6.27
N ALA A 263 -9.70 -2.67 7.33
CA ALA A 263 -8.34 -2.19 7.51
C ALA A 263 -7.37 -2.83 6.50
N ASP A 264 -6.29 -2.11 6.18
CA ASP A 264 -5.21 -2.61 5.32
C ASP A 264 -4.00 -2.99 6.15
N LEU A 265 -3.80 -4.28 6.41
CA LEU A 265 -2.68 -4.88 7.14
C LEU A 265 -1.66 -5.54 6.19
N THR A 266 -1.59 -5.09 4.93
CA THR A 266 -0.69 -5.69 3.93
C THR A 266 0.77 -5.68 4.42
N GLY A 267 1.40 -6.85 4.43
CA GLY A 267 2.78 -7.03 4.88
C GLY A 267 3.02 -6.79 6.37
N ALA A 268 1.97 -6.67 7.20
CA ALA A 268 2.13 -6.46 8.63
C ALA A 268 2.72 -7.68 9.34
N ASN A 269 3.57 -7.45 10.35
CA ASN A 269 4.05 -8.50 11.25
C ASN A 269 3.11 -8.59 12.46
N ILE A 270 2.31 -9.65 12.55
CA ILE A 270 1.30 -9.87 13.60
C ILE A 270 1.67 -11.11 14.43
N GLU A 271 2.96 -11.44 14.52
CA GLU A 271 3.44 -12.60 15.26
C GLU A 271 3.07 -12.52 16.75
N GLY A 272 2.48 -13.59 17.28
CA GLY A 272 2.15 -13.72 18.71
C GLY A 272 1.07 -12.78 19.23
N ALA A 273 0.36 -12.04 18.38
CA ALA A 273 -0.69 -11.10 18.80
C ALA A 273 -1.94 -11.83 19.33
N ASP A 274 -2.62 -11.20 20.30
CA ASP A 274 -3.96 -11.59 20.77
C ASP A 274 -5.02 -10.87 19.93
N LEU A 275 -5.64 -11.60 19.01
CA LEU A 275 -6.72 -11.15 18.14
C LEU A 275 -8.07 -11.76 18.55
N THR A 276 -8.22 -12.20 19.80
CA THR A 276 -9.44 -12.90 20.26
C THR A 276 -10.70 -12.04 20.08
N GLY A 277 -11.69 -12.59 19.37
CA GLY A 277 -12.95 -11.89 19.09
C GLY A 277 -12.83 -10.62 18.22
N THR A 278 -11.68 -10.39 17.59
CA THR A 278 -11.43 -9.21 16.74
C THR A 278 -12.30 -9.26 15.49
N ASN A 279 -12.82 -8.11 15.05
CA ASN A 279 -13.52 -8.00 13.79
C ASN A 279 -12.57 -7.55 12.66
N LEU A 280 -12.13 -8.48 11.82
CA LEU A 280 -11.27 -8.29 10.65
C LEU A 280 -12.07 -8.41 9.33
N SER A 281 -13.40 -8.28 9.35
CA SER A 281 -14.20 -8.47 8.14
C SER A 281 -13.78 -7.49 7.04
N HIS A 282 -13.59 -8.01 5.82
CA HIS A 282 -13.13 -7.26 4.66
C HIS A 282 -11.75 -6.58 4.80
N ALA A 283 -10.94 -6.96 5.80
CA ALA A 283 -9.57 -6.46 5.93
C ALA A 283 -8.65 -7.12 4.88
N SER A 284 -7.62 -6.39 4.44
CA SER A 284 -6.51 -6.96 3.66
C SER A 284 -5.40 -7.38 4.61
N LEU A 285 -5.01 -8.65 4.59
CA LEU A 285 -3.86 -9.19 5.31
C LEU A 285 -2.87 -9.84 4.34
N THR A 286 -2.87 -9.39 3.07
CA THR A 286 -1.98 -9.91 2.03
C THR A 286 -0.53 -9.83 2.51
N ASP A 287 0.23 -10.91 2.36
CA ASP A 287 1.63 -11.03 2.80
C ASP A 287 1.87 -10.83 4.31
N ALA A 288 0.82 -10.81 5.15
CA ALA A 288 0.98 -10.65 6.60
C ALA A 288 1.50 -11.93 7.29
N GLY A 289 2.25 -11.76 8.38
CA GLY A 289 2.73 -12.86 9.22
C GLY A 289 1.91 -12.99 10.50
N LEU A 290 1.13 -14.06 10.68
CA LEU A 290 0.32 -14.31 11.89
C LEU A 290 0.83 -15.49 12.73
N SER A 291 2.11 -15.84 12.59
CA SER A 291 2.67 -16.98 13.32
C SER A 291 2.42 -16.82 14.83
N PHE A 292 2.01 -17.89 15.50
CA PHE A 292 1.69 -17.89 16.95
C PHE A 292 0.57 -16.95 17.43
N ALA A 293 -0.15 -16.25 16.54
CA ALA A 293 -1.26 -15.38 16.93
C ALA A 293 -2.49 -16.17 17.41
N ASP A 294 -3.32 -15.55 18.26
CA ASP A 294 -4.59 -16.11 18.73
C ASP A 294 -5.78 -15.40 18.05
N LEU A 295 -6.42 -16.05 17.08
CA LEU A 295 -7.63 -15.57 16.41
C LEU A 295 -8.91 -16.25 16.93
N THR A 296 -8.92 -16.73 18.18
CA THR A 296 -10.10 -17.40 18.72
C THR A 296 -11.34 -16.52 18.61
N GLY A 297 -12.37 -17.01 17.92
CA GLY A 297 -13.64 -16.30 17.70
C GLY A 297 -13.55 -15.03 16.84
N ALA A 298 -12.42 -14.79 16.15
CA ALA A 298 -12.28 -13.64 15.27
C ALA A 298 -13.19 -13.73 14.04
N ASN A 299 -13.66 -12.58 13.56
CA ASN A 299 -14.45 -12.47 12.34
C ASN A 299 -13.57 -12.05 11.16
N LEU A 300 -13.28 -12.97 10.24
CA LEU A 300 -12.52 -12.72 9.02
C LEU A 300 -13.40 -12.77 7.75
N THR A 301 -14.71 -12.53 7.90
CA THR A 301 -15.64 -12.58 6.77
C THR A 301 -15.18 -11.69 5.62
N GLY A 302 -14.98 -12.25 4.43
CA GLY A 302 -14.57 -11.50 3.24
C GLY A 302 -13.17 -10.87 3.31
N ALA A 303 -12.32 -11.27 4.27
CA ALA A 303 -10.96 -10.79 4.37
C ALA A 303 -10.06 -11.38 3.27
N THR A 304 -9.06 -10.63 2.80
CA THR A 304 -8.03 -11.11 1.88
C THR A 304 -6.84 -11.60 2.68
N LEU A 305 -6.52 -12.89 2.59
CA LEU A 305 -5.48 -13.58 3.35
C LEU A 305 -4.43 -14.21 2.40
N SER A 306 -4.27 -13.63 1.20
CA SER A 306 -3.36 -14.18 0.20
C SER A 306 -1.91 -14.08 0.65
N ASN A 307 -1.11 -15.13 0.42
CA ASN A 307 0.28 -15.26 0.90
C ASN A 307 0.47 -15.10 2.43
N THR A 308 -0.60 -15.12 3.22
CA THR A 308 -0.51 -14.97 4.67
C THR A 308 0.05 -16.23 5.33
N THR A 309 0.88 -16.08 6.38
CA THR A 309 1.44 -17.21 7.14
C THR A 309 0.71 -17.44 8.47
N PHE A 310 0.18 -18.65 8.69
CA PHE A 310 -0.58 -19.06 9.88
C PHE A 310 0.12 -20.12 10.74
N SER A 311 1.45 -20.15 10.74
CA SER A 311 2.21 -21.16 11.49
C SER A 311 1.92 -21.07 13.00
N TYR A 312 1.36 -22.13 13.58
CA TYR A 312 0.97 -22.18 15.00
C TYR A 312 -0.10 -21.16 15.44
N THR A 313 -0.84 -20.61 14.50
CA THR A 313 -1.95 -19.69 14.77
C THR A 313 -3.18 -20.44 15.29
N ASP A 314 -3.82 -19.95 16.35
CA ASP A 314 -5.09 -20.51 16.85
C ASP A 314 -6.27 -19.91 16.07
N LEU A 315 -7.02 -20.76 15.36
CA LEU A 315 -8.21 -20.37 14.58
C LEU A 315 -9.51 -20.89 15.22
N THR A 316 -9.49 -21.20 16.52
CA THR A 316 -10.66 -21.77 17.20
C THR A 316 -11.90 -20.90 17.02
N ASP A 317 -13.00 -21.47 16.51
CA ASP A 317 -14.28 -20.77 16.28
C ASP A 317 -14.20 -19.51 15.38
N ALA A 318 -13.12 -19.30 14.63
CA ALA A 318 -13.00 -18.16 13.72
C ALA A 318 -13.98 -18.28 12.54
N ASN A 319 -14.51 -17.15 12.08
CA ASN A 319 -15.40 -17.09 10.92
C ASN A 319 -14.63 -16.67 9.66
N LEU A 320 -14.44 -17.61 8.74
CA LEU A 320 -13.72 -17.44 7.48
C LEU A 320 -14.67 -17.32 6.27
N SER A 321 -15.95 -17.01 6.48
CA SER A 321 -16.93 -16.92 5.40
C SER A 321 -16.46 -16.00 4.27
N SER A 322 -16.35 -16.52 3.04
CA SER A 322 -15.92 -15.75 1.86
C SER A 322 -14.52 -15.12 1.98
N ALA A 323 -13.69 -15.52 2.95
CA ALA A 323 -12.30 -15.08 3.02
C ALA A 323 -11.49 -15.70 1.87
N ASP A 324 -10.51 -14.96 1.36
CA ASP A 324 -9.60 -15.43 0.32
C ASP A 324 -8.29 -15.95 0.92
N LEU A 325 -8.10 -17.27 0.93
CA LEU A 325 -6.90 -17.97 1.40
C LEU A 325 -6.04 -18.48 0.24
N THR A 326 -6.17 -17.91 -0.96
CA THR A 326 -5.27 -18.23 -2.08
C THR A 326 -3.82 -18.07 -1.65
N THR A 327 -2.93 -18.99 -2.06
CA THR A 327 -1.50 -19.04 -1.67
C THR A 327 -1.14 -19.01 -0.17
N ALA A 328 -2.10 -18.96 0.76
CA ALA A 328 -1.82 -18.89 2.19
C ALA A 328 -1.09 -20.16 2.71
N ASP A 329 -0.26 -19.99 3.74
CA ASP A 329 0.38 -21.10 4.45
C ASP A 329 -0.30 -21.38 5.80
N LEU A 330 -1.14 -22.40 5.83
CA LEU A 330 -1.82 -22.93 7.01
C LEU A 330 -1.21 -24.26 7.49
N SER A 331 -0.04 -24.69 7.01
CA SER A 331 0.53 -26.01 7.29
C SER A 331 0.70 -26.31 8.79
N GLY A 332 0.90 -25.26 9.59
CA GLY A 332 1.01 -25.31 11.06
C GLY A 332 -0.18 -24.74 11.83
N ALA A 333 -1.28 -24.35 11.17
CA ALA A 333 -2.42 -23.72 11.83
C ALA A 333 -3.12 -24.71 12.79
N LEU A 334 -3.57 -24.19 13.93
CA LEU A 334 -4.22 -24.96 14.98
C LEU A 334 -5.75 -24.81 14.89
N TYR A 335 -6.47 -25.89 15.18
CA TYR A 335 -7.93 -25.90 15.32
C TYR A 335 -8.74 -25.42 14.10
N LEU A 336 -8.15 -25.50 12.90
CA LEU A 336 -8.79 -25.12 11.63
C LEU A 336 -10.16 -25.78 11.40
N ASN A 337 -10.37 -26.98 11.93
CA ASN A 337 -11.62 -27.73 11.84
C ASN A 337 -12.79 -27.19 12.71
N THR A 338 -12.54 -26.18 13.53
CA THR A 338 -13.58 -25.50 14.34
C THR A 338 -14.04 -24.20 13.72
N THR A 339 -13.44 -23.80 12.60
CA THR A 339 -13.82 -22.61 11.86
C THR A 339 -15.19 -22.76 11.22
N THR A 340 -15.81 -21.63 10.87
CA THR A 340 -17.10 -21.59 10.17
C THR A 340 -17.00 -20.81 8.86
N GLY A 341 -17.93 -21.09 7.94
CA GLY A 341 -18.02 -20.42 6.64
C GLY A 341 -17.44 -21.24 5.48
N SER A 342 -17.50 -20.67 4.29
CA SER A 342 -16.95 -21.22 3.04
C SER A 342 -15.90 -20.25 2.49
N PRO A 343 -14.65 -20.29 2.98
CA PRO A 343 -13.56 -19.51 2.39
C PRO A 343 -13.17 -20.05 1.02
N PHE A 344 -12.50 -19.21 0.24
CA PHE A 344 -11.85 -19.54 -1.01
C PHE A 344 -10.40 -20.01 -0.74
N TYR A 345 -9.94 -21.08 -1.40
CA TYR A 345 -8.55 -21.56 -1.34
C TYR A 345 -8.10 -22.07 -2.72
N GLN A 346 -6.79 -22.25 -2.97
CA GLN A 346 -6.31 -22.83 -4.22
C GLN A 346 -5.39 -24.05 -4.00
N ALA A 347 -5.02 -24.74 -5.08
CA ALA A 347 -4.18 -25.95 -4.99
C ALA A 347 -2.82 -25.71 -4.33
N SER A 348 -2.27 -24.49 -4.45
CA SER A 348 -1.01 -24.11 -3.81
C SER A 348 -1.15 -23.64 -2.35
N THR A 349 -2.37 -23.46 -1.84
CA THR A 349 -2.61 -23.13 -0.42
C THR A 349 -2.09 -24.28 0.43
N GLN A 350 -1.15 -24.01 1.34
CA GLN A 350 -0.55 -25.06 2.17
C GLN A 350 -1.48 -25.37 3.32
N LEU A 351 -2.15 -26.53 3.30
CA LEU A 351 -3.09 -26.94 4.34
C LEU A 351 -2.44 -27.96 5.31
N PRO A 352 -2.94 -28.07 6.55
CA PRO A 352 -2.51 -29.13 7.46
C PRO A 352 -2.70 -30.52 6.82
N PRO A 353 -1.77 -31.49 7.00
CA PRO A 353 -1.79 -32.77 6.27
C PRO A 353 -3.06 -33.63 6.39
N SER A 354 -3.87 -33.42 7.43
CA SER A 354 -5.12 -34.15 7.68
C SER A 354 -6.38 -33.32 7.42
N PHE A 355 -6.23 -32.11 6.88
CA PHE A 355 -7.34 -31.22 6.62
C PHE A 355 -7.90 -31.46 5.21
N ASP A 356 -9.18 -31.76 5.12
CA ASP A 356 -9.91 -31.89 3.86
C ASP A 356 -10.77 -30.63 3.66
N PRO A 357 -10.33 -29.67 2.84
CA PRO A 357 -11.03 -28.40 2.66
C PRO A 357 -12.43 -28.60 2.05
N VAL A 358 -12.59 -29.55 1.13
CA VAL A 358 -13.88 -29.84 0.48
C VAL A 358 -14.87 -30.40 1.50
N ALA A 359 -14.43 -31.31 2.37
CA ALA A 359 -15.28 -31.84 3.44
C ALA A 359 -15.68 -30.79 4.48
N GLN A 360 -14.89 -29.72 4.64
CA GLN A 360 -15.21 -28.56 5.48
C GLN A 360 -16.07 -27.51 4.76
N GLY A 361 -16.47 -27.74 3.51
CA GLY A 361 -17.28 -26.80 2.74
C GLY A 361 -16.52 -25.57 2.27
N TRP A 362 -15.18 -25.65 2.19
CA TRP A 362 -14.36 -24.62 1.56
C TRP A 362 -14.54 -24.67 0.06
N THR A 363 -14.61 -23.50 -0.56
CA THR A 363 -14.74 -23.36 -2.00
C THR A 363 -13.34 -23.33 -2.59
N LEU A 364 -13.05 -24.23 -3.52
CA LEU A 364 -11.86 -24.08 -4.33
C LEU A 364 -12.05 -22.77 -5.12
N ALA A 365 -11.25 -21.75 -4.81
CA ALA A 365 -11.07 -20.58 -5.64
C ALA A 365 -10.74 -21.16 -7.02
N PHE A 366 -11.70 -21.09 -7.94
CA PHE A 366 -11.62 -21.79 -9.20
C PHE A 366 -10.46 -21.19 -9.99
N GLY A 367 -9.29 -21.79 -9.83
CA GLY A 367 -8.18 -21.62 -10.74
C GLY A 367 -8.47 -22.41 -12.01
N CYS A 368 -7.77 -22.07 -13.06
CA CYS A 368 -7.87 -22.64 -14.40
C CYS A 368 -7.45 -24.12 -14.51
N ASP A 369 -7.16 -24.83 -13.41
CA ASP A 369 -6.84 -26.26 -13.35
C ASP A 369 -8.10 -27.10 -13.06
N PHE A 370 -8.74 -27.57 -14.12
CA PHE A 370 -9.97 -28.34 -14.06
C PHE A 370 -9.76 -29.85 -13.93
N ASP A 371 -8.59 -30.36 -14.30
CA ASP A 371 -8.24 -31.79 -14.23
C ASP A 371 -7.48 -32.18 -12.95
N GLY A 372 -7.04 -31.19 -12.17
CA GLY A 372 -6.38 -31.33 -10.87
C GLY A 372 -4.92 -31.76 -10.98
N ASN A 373 -4.26 -31.51 -12.12
CA ASN A 373 -2.87 -31.89 -12.35
C ASN A 373 -1.85 -30.85 -11.82
N GLY A 374 -2.33 -29.71 -11.32
CA GLY A 374 -1.52 -28.62 -10.77
C GLY A 374 -1.00 -27.63 -11.81
N ALA A 375 -1.54 -27.60 -13.03
CA ALA A 375 -1.17 -26.67 -14.08
C ALA A 375 -2.38 -26.25 -14.91
N CYS A 376 -2.55 -24.95 -15.14
CA CYS A 376 -3.51 -24.46 -16.12
C CYS A 376 -3.01 -24.63 -17.54
N GLY A 377 -3.46 -25.72 -18.19
CA GLY A 377 -2.94 -26.15 -19.47
C GLY A 377 -4.01 -26.49 -20.50
N THR A 378 -3.54 -27.07 -21.60
CA THR A 378 -4.39 -27.46 -22.73
C THR A 378 -5.40 -28.53 -22.35
N SER A 379 -5.13 -29.34 -21.31
CA SER A 379 -6.07 -30.35 -20.83
C SER A 379 -7.28 -29.72 -20.14
N ASP A 380 -7.09 -28.65 -19.38
CA ASP A 380 -8.16 -27.97 -18.65
C ASP A 380 -9.09 -27.21 -19.60
N ILE A 381 -8.53 -26.39 -20.50
CA ILE A 381 -9.35 -25.74 -21.54
C ILE A 381 -10.07 -26.78 -22.40
N THR A 382 -9.45 -27.93 -22.69
CA THR A 382 -10.14 -29.03 -23.37
C THR A 382 -11.35 -29.55 -22.58
N LEU A 383 -11.26 -29.65 -21.24
CA LEU A 383 -12.40 -29.98 -20.39
C LEU A 383 -13.49 -28.90 -20.44
N LEU A 384 -13.14 -27.62 -20.44
CA LEU A 384 -14.10 -26.52 -20.57
C LEU A 384 -14.87 -26.60 -21.89
N PHE A 385 -14.16 -26.75 -23.02
CA PHE A 385 -14.74 -26.90 -24.35
C PHE A 385 -15.55 -28.20 -24.53
N GLN A 386 -15.18 -29.28 -23.83
CA GLN A 386 -15.97 -30.54 -23.86
C GLN A 386 -17.27 -30.44 -23.06
N THR A 387 -17.34 -29.54 -22.09
CA THR A 387 -18.44 -29.47 -21.12
C THR A 387 -19.40 -28.32 -21.40
N GLY A 388 -18.91 -27.20 -21.95
CA GLY A 388 -19.70 -26.02 -22.31
C GLY A 388 -20.09 -25.95 -23.80
N ASN A 389 -20.93 -24.97 -24.12
CA ASN A 389 -21.12 -24.46 -25.47
C ASN A 389 -20.89 -22.95 -25.38
N LEU A 390 -19.69 -22.52 -25.72
CA LEU A 390 -19.19 -21.16 -25.45
C LEU A 390 -19.86 -20.11 -26.34
N VAL A 391 -20.74 -20.51 -27.26
CA VAL A 391 -21.54 -19.63 -28.12
C VAL A 391 -22.95 -19.45 -27.58
N THR A 392 -23.63 -20.54 -27.24
CA THR A 392 -25.06 -20.49 -26.84
C THR A 392 -25.30 -20.60 -25.35
N GLY A 393 -24.25 -20.87 -24.56
CA GLY A 393 -24.33 -21.16 -23.14
C GLY A 393 -24.88 -22.57 -22.85
N VAL A 394 -24.36 -23.21 -21.81
CA VAL A 394 -24.94 -24.45 -21.25
C VAL A 394 -25.23 -24.22 -19.78
N ALA A 395 -26.49 -24.36 -19.38
CA ALA A 395 -26.86 -24.25 -17.97
C ALA A 395 -26.06 -25.23 -17.11
N THR A 396 -25.48 -24.73 -16.02
CA THR A 396 -24.60 -25.51 -15.16
C THR A 396 -25.40 -26.48 -14.28
N SER A 397 -24.74 -27.56 -13.88
CA SER A 397 -25.25 -28.57 -12.95
C SER A 397 -24.12 -28.97 -12.01
N ALA A 398 -24.42 -29.65 -10.90
CA ALA A 398 -23.40 -30.06 -9.92
C ALA A 398 -22.07 -30.64 -10.50
N PRO A 399 -22.05 -31.49 -11.56
CA PRO A 399 -20.80 -31.95 -12.15
C PRO A 399 -20.06 -30.93 -13.03
N THR A 400 -20.70 -29.83 -13.43
CA THR A 400 -20.17 -28.81 -14.34
C THR A 400 -20.05 -27.42 -13.71
N GLU A 401 -20.46 -27.26 -12.46
CA GLU A 401 -20.39 -26.02 -11.67
C GLU A 401 -18.94 -25.52 -11.53
N LYS A 402 -17.97 -26.43 -11.49
CA LYS A 402 -16.54 -26.07 -11.45
C LYS A 402 -16.00 -25.36 -12.69
N PHE A 403 -16.77 -25.33 -13.78
CA PHE A 403 -16.40 -24.69 -15.04
C PHE A 403 -17.06 -23.30 -15.20
N ASP A 404 -17.99 -22.94 -14.30
CA ASP A 404 -18.72 -21.67 -14.27
C ASP A 404 -17.88 -20.66 -13.48
N LEU A 405 -16.90 -20.06 -14.16
CA LEU A 405 -15.92 -19.18 -13.53
C LEU A 405 -16.48 -17.79 -13.23
N VAL A 406 -17.59 -17.40 -13.86
CA VAL A 406 -18.26 -16.11 -13.62
C VAL A 406 -19.54 -16.22 -12.77
N ASP A 407 -19.85 -17.42 -12.25
CA ASP A 407 -20.97 -17.74 -11.35
C ASP A 407 -22.36 -17.32 -11.87
N ASP A 408 -22.58 -17.34 -13.20
CA ASP A 408 -23.84 -16.90 -13.80
C ASP A 408 -24.82 -18.04 -14.11
N ASN A 409 -24.45 -19.26 -13.72
CA ASN A 409 -25.16 -20.52 -13.96
C ASN A 409 -25.19 -20.96 -15.44
N THR A 410 -24.33 -20.40 -16.29
CA THR A 410 -24.24 -20.74 -17.71
C THR A 410 -22.80 -20.84 -18.20
N LEU A 411 -22.39 -22.03 -18.67
CA LEU A 411 -21.10 -22.23 -19.32
C LEU A 411 -21.06 -21.59 -20.70
N ASP A 412 -20.49 -20.39 -20.80
CA ASP A 412 -20.43 -19.60 -22.03
C ASP A 412 -19.07 -18.91 -22.27
N ALA A 413 -19.02 -17.95 -23.21
CA ALA A 413 -17.80 -17.22 -23.55
C ALA A 413 -17.21 -16.40 -22.38
N ALA A 414 -18.03 -16.02 -21.39
CA ALA A 414 -17.58 -15.31 -20.21
C ALA A 414 -16.67 -16.19 -19.35
N ASP A 415 -17.01 -17.47 -19.17
CA ASP A 415 -16.17 -18.43 -18.45
C ASP A 415 -14.86 -18.70 -19.19
N LEU A 416 -14.90 -18.78 -20.53
CA LEU A 416 -13.67 -18.92 -21.32
C LEU A 416 -12.75 -17.71 -21.14
N ALA A 417 -13.32 -16.50 -21.18
CA ALA A 417 -12.55 -15.27 -20.99
C ALA A 417 -11.91 -15.22 -19.60
N GLU A 418 -12.65 -15.64 -18.57
CA GLU A 418 -12.16 -15.73 -17.20
C GLU A 418 -11.07 -16.81 -17.06
N TRP A 419 -11.28 -18.00 -17.63
CA TRP A 419 -10.30 -19.09 -17.63
C TRP A 419 -8.99 -18.65 -18.28
N LEU A 420 -9.06 -17.97 -19.44
CA LEU A 420 -7.90 -17.46 -20.17
C LEU A 420 -7.16 -16.39 -19.34
N ALA A 421 -7.87 -15.51 -18.64
CA ALA A 421 -7.26 -14.51 -17.77
C ALA A 421 -6.50 -15.16 -16.59
N GLN A 422 -7.10 -16.17 -15.98
CA GLN A 422 -6.48 -16.93 -14.89
C GLN A 422 -5.28 -17.74 -15.37
N ALA A 423 -5.40 -18.45 -16.49
CA ALA A 423 -4.32 -19.23 -17.09
C ALA A 423 -3.13 -18.35 -17.50
N ALA A 424 -3.38 -17.14 -17.99
CA ALA A 424 -2.33 -16.17 -18.30
C ALA A 424 -1.56 -15.80 -17.03
N THR A 425 -2.29 -15.50 -15.96
CA THR A 425 -1.72 -15.08 -14.67
C THR A 425 -0.89 -16.20 -14.05
N GLU A 426 -1.41 -17.43 -13.97
CA GLU A 426 -0.71 -18.59 -13.42
C GLU A 426 0.54 -18.97 -14.21
N ASN A 427 0.51 -18.80 -15.55
CA ASN A 427 1.69 -19.02 -16.40
C ASN A 427 2.66 -17.81 -16.41
N GLY A 428 2.43 -16.78 -15.59
CA GLY A 428 3.32 -15.64 -15.41
C GLY A 428 3.24 -14.62 -16.56
N HIS A 429 2.04 -14.38 -17.10
CA HIS A 429 1.77 -13.46 -18.21
C HIS A 429 0.83 -12.34 -17.74
N GLY A 430 1.07 -11.10 -18.17
CA GLY A 430 0.21 -9.95 -17.83
C GLY A 430 -0.83 -9.67 -18.91
N SER A 431 -2.13 -9.87 -18.58
CA SER A 431 -3.33 -9.54 -19.40
C SER A 431 -3.66 -10.52 -20.57
N PRO A 432 -4.95 -10.66 -20.96
CA PRO A 432 -5.52 -11.94 -21.39
C PRO A 432 -5.25 -12.24 -22.87
N TYR A 433 -5.14 -13.54 -23.14
CA TYR A 433 -5.08 -14.14 -24.47
C TYR A 433 -6.08 -13.49 -25.45
N LEU A 434 -5.60 -13.22 -26.68
CA LEU A 434 -6.42 -12.65 -27.74
C LEU A 434 -7.15 -13.77 -28.51
N PRO A 435 -8.47 -13.69 -28.70
CA PRO A 435 -9.18 -14.64 -29.55
C PRO A 435 -8.59 -14.61 -30.98
N GLY A 436 -8.09 -15.76 -31.45
CA GLY A 436 -7.44 -15.91 -32.75
C GLY A 436 -5.93 -16.21 -32.71
N ASP A 437 -5.30 -16.21 -31.53
CA ASP A 437 -3.90 -16.64 -31.33
C ASP A 437 -3.86 -18.18 -31.24
N THR A 438 -3.69 -18.83 -32.37
CA THR A 438 -3.78 -20.29 -32.55
C THR A 438 -2.46 -21.01 -32.27
N ASP A 439 -1.35 -20.28 -32.15
CA ASP A 439 -0.03 -20.83 -31.82
C ASP A 439 0.55 -20.33 -30.47
N LEU A 440 -0.20 -19.47 -29.77
CA LEU A 440 0.02 -18.99 -28.42
C LEU A 440 1.27 -18.13 -28.26
N ASP A 441 1.69 -17.45 -29.32
CA ASP A 441 2.89 -16.62 -29.33
C ASP A 441 2.62 -15.14 -28.96
N ARG A 442 1.36 -14.83 -28.64
CA ARG A 442 0.86 -13.54 -28.15
C ARG A 442 0.75 -12.46 -29.22
N ASP A 443 0.72 -12.84 -30.49
CA ASP A 443 0.10 -12.01 -31.51
C ASP A 443 -0.97 -12.78 -32.31
N VAL A 444 -1.65 -12.07 -33.20
CA VAL A 444 -2.63 -12.67 -34.12
C VAL A 444 -2.16 -12.27 -35.50
N ASP A 445 -1.42 -13.17 -36.13
CA ASP A 445 -0.65 -12.87 -37.33
C ASP A 445 -0.96 -13.80 -38.51
N LEU A 446 -0.06 -13.81 -39.49
CA LEU A 446 -0.24 -14.59 -40.71
C LEU A 446 -0.13 -16.10 -40.43
N THR A 447 0.61 -16.50 -39.40
CA THR A 447 0.76 -17.89 -38.97
C THR A 447 -0.57 -18.43 -38.46
N ASP A 448 -1.30 -17.65 -37.68
CA ASP A 448 -2.65 -18.01 -37.22
C ASP A 448 -3.65 -18.13 -38.36
N TYR A 449 -3.64 -17.14 -39.26
CA TYR A 449 -4.46 -17.17 -40.46
C TYR A 449 -4.16 -18.39 -41.34
N ASN A 450 -2.88 -18.76 -41.48
CA ASN A 450 -2.49 -19.91 -42.27
C ASN A 450 -2.91 -21.22 -41.60
N ARG A 451 -2.90 -21.28 -40.27
CA ARG A 451 -3.33 -22.44 -39.50
C ARG A 451 -4.84 -22.65 -39.61
N LEU A 452 -5.61 -21.57 -39.50
CA LEU A 452 -7.04 -21.55 -39.81
C LEU A 452 -7.31 -21.96 -41.26
N ALA A 453 -6.60 -21.37 -42.22
CA ALA A 453 -6.74 -21.67 -43.65
C ALA A 453 -6.47 -23.14 -43.99
N ALA A 454 -5.48 -23.74 -43.33
CA ALA A 454 -5.12 -25.14 -43.53
C ALA A 454 -6.23 -26.10 -43.09
N ASN A 455 -7.06 -25.69 -42.13
CA ASN A 455 -8.11 -26.50 -41.54
C ASN A 455 -9.53 -26.04 -41.90
N PHE A 456 -9.65 -24.99 -42.72
CA PHE A 456 -10.93 -24.43 -43.17
C PHE A 456 -11.79 -25.49 -43.88
N ASP A 457 -12.95 -25.80 -43.29
CA ASP A 457 -13.94 -26.72 -43.82
C ASP A 457 -15.27 -26.01 -44.11
N PRO A 458 -15.44 -25.45 -45.32
CA PRO A 458 -16.66 -24.74 -45.69
C PRO A 458 -17.87 -25.67 -45.89
N ASN A 459 -17.70 -26.99 -45.75
CA ASN A 459 -18.78 -27.96 -45.88
C ASN A 459 -19.35 -28.38 -44.51
N GLY A 460 -18.78 -27.88 -43.41
CA GLY A 460 -19.31 -28.05 -42.06
C GLY A 460 -19.43 -29.52 -41.65
N ILE A 461 -18.34 -30.29 -41.75
CA ILE A 461 -18.32 -31.61 -41.10
C ILE A 461 -18.35 -31.35 -39.60
N ARG A 462 -19.54 -31.52 -39.00
CA ARG A 462 -19.75 -31.41 -37.55
C ARG A 462 -18.88 -32.40 -36.79
N ALA A 463 -17.68 -31.98 -36.45
CA ALA A 463 -16.69 -32.72 -35.69
C ALA A 463 -16.09 -31.74 -34.67
N PRO A 464 -15.85 -32.15 -33.42
CA PRO A 464 -15.22 -31.27 -32.46
C PRO A 464 -13.81 -30.90 -32.96
N HIS A 465 -13.63 -29.63 -33.33
CA HIS A 465 -12.35 -29.04 -33.69
C HIS A 465 -11.80 -28.27 -32.50
N PHE A 466 -10.52 -28.50 -32.20
CA PHE A 466 -9.87 -27.83 -31.07
C PHE A 466 -9.41 -26.42 -31.48
N TRP A 467 -9.17 -25.57 -30.49
CA TRP A 467 -8.60 -24.23 -30.66
C TRP A 467 -7.32 -24.24 -31.52
N GLU A 468 -6.43 -25.21 -31.29
CA GLU A 468 -5.18 -25.39 -32.06
C GLU A 468 -5.38 -25.68 -33.56
N ASN A 469 -6.61 -26.01 -33.96
CA ASN A 469 -7.00 -26.20 -35.35
C ASN A 469 -7.56 -24.91 -35.98
N GLY A 470 -7.82 -23.87 -35.21
CA GLY A 470 -8.39 -22.61 -35.69
C GLY A 470 -9.89 -22.47 -35.46
N ASN A 471 -10.51 -23.30 -34.61
CA ASN A 471 -11.90 -23.09 -34.18
C ASN A 471 -11.92 -22.01 -33.10
N SER A 472 -12.07 -20.76 -33.53
CA SER A 472 -11.97 -19.57 -32.70
C SER A 472 -13.30 -19.09 -32.14
N ASP A 473 -14.43 -19.53 -32.69
CA ASP A 473 -15.75 -19.24 -32.14
C ASP A 473 -16.36 -20.40 -31.32
N GLY A 474 -15.72 -21.57 -31.32
CA GLY A 474 -16.07 -22.68 -30.44
C GLY A 474 -17.24 -23.53 -30.94
N ASP A 475 -17.57 -23.45 -32.23
CA ASP A 475 -18.57 -24.32 -32.84
C ASP A 475 -18.00 -25.70 -33.25
N THR A 476 -18.63 -26.39 -34.19
CA THR A 476 -18.24 -27.77 -34.55
C THR A 476 -17.56 -27.87 -35.91
N ASP A 477 -17.11 -26.74 -36.44
CA ASP A 477 -16.52 -26.61 -37.75
C ASP A 477 -15.38 -25.58 -37.69
N ILE A 478 -14.72 -25.39 -38.83
CA ILE A 478 -13.74 -24.32 -39.01
C ILE A 478 -14.17 -23.59 -40.26
N ASP A 479 -14.83 -22.45 -40.10
CA ASP A 479 -15.58 -21.82 -41.17
C ASP A 479 -15.36 -20.30 -41.28
N LEU A 480 -16.24 -19.62 -42.02
CA LEU A 480 -16.09 -18.18 -42.27
C LEU A 480 -16.28 -17.34 -41.01
N SER A 481 -16.98 -17.86 -40.01
CA SER A 481 -17.21 -17.25 -38.71
C SER A 481 -15.88 -17.13 -37.93
N ASP A 482 -15.06 -18.18 -37.92
CA ASP A 482 -13.70 -18.14 -37.34
C ASP A 482 -12.82 -17.10 -38.01
N TYR A 483 -12.88 -17.01 -39.35
CA TYR A 483 -12.18 -16.00 -40.12
C TYR A 483 -12.61 -14.56 -39.77
N ASN A 484 -13.89 -14.37 -39.49
CA ASN A 484 -14.46 -13.08 -39.11
C ASN A 484 -14.07 -12.70 -37.67
N SER A 485 -14.01 -13.67 -36.76
CA SER A 485 -13.53 -13.50 -35.38
C SER A 485 -12.05 -13.09 -35.35
N LEU A 486 -11.23 -13.67 -36.23
CA LEU A 486 -9.80 -13.35 -36.33
C LEU A 486 -9.54 -11.97 -36.96
N THR A 487 -10.37 -11.56 -37.94
CA THR A 487 -10.22 -10.26 -38.63
C THR A 487 -10.49 -9.06 -37.70
N THR A 488 -11.27 -9.23 -36.64
CA THR A 488 -11.52 -8.18 -35.65
C THR A 488 -10.36 -7.94 -34.69
N ASN A 489 -9.46 -8.92 -34.54
CA ASN A 489 -8.31 -8.86 -33.62
C ASN A 489 -6.95 -8.76 -34.34
N PHE A 490 -6.92 -8.87 -35.66
CA PHE A 490 -5.71 -8.79 -36.49
C PHE A 490 -4.99 -7.44 -36.38
N SER A 491 -3.70 -7.48 -36.04
CA SER A 491 -2.80 -6.31 -36.06
C SER A 491 -1.54 -6.61 -36.88
N ALA A 492 -1.45 -6.02 -38.07
CA ALA A 492 -0.32 -6.21 -39.00
C ALA A 492 1.05 -5.73 -38.48
N ILE A 493 1.11 -5.10 -37.30
CA ILE A 493 2.32 -4.53 -36.69
C ILE A 493 2.64 -5.22 -35.34
N GLY A 494 1.79 -6.13 -34.86
CA GLY A 494 1.87 -6.72 -33.53
C GLY A 494 1.57 -5.71 -32.41
N TYR A 495 1.16 -6.20 -31.23
CA TYR A 495 1.01 -5.39 -30.02
C TYR A 495 2.24 -5.58 -29.11
N GLY A 496 3.21 -4.66 -29.18
CA GLY A 496 4.21 -4.45 -28.11
C GLY A 496 5.55 -5.20 -28.20
N ILE A 497 6.62 -4.41 -28.39
CA ILE A 497 8.05 -4.61 -28.09
C ILE A 497 8.67 -6.02 -28.04
N ALA A 498 8.62 -6.72 -29.17
CA ALA A 498 9.80 -7.14 -29.93
C ALA A 498 9.32 -8.07 -31.04
N ALA A 499 8.77 -7.47 -32.10
CA ALA A 499 8.44 -8.20 -33.32
C ALA A 499 9.65 -9.03 -33.77
N VAL A 500 9.51 -10.35 -33.76
CA VAL A 500 10.41 -11.23 -34.48
C VAL A 500 10.10 -10.99 -35.97
N PRO A 501 11.03 -10.47 -36.79
CA PRO A 501 10.72 -10.17 -38.17
C PRO A 501 10.62 -11.48 -38.97
N GLU A 502 9.41 -11.81 -39.43
CA GLU A 502 9.16 -12.90 -40.38
C GLU A 502 9.91 -12.64 -41.72
N PRO A 503 10.67 -13.62 -42.25
CA PRO A 503 11.38 -13.47 -43.51
C PRO A 503 10.41 -13.62 -44.68
N THR A 504 9.92 -12.49 -45.25
CA THR A 504 9.71 -12.23 -46.70
C THR A 504 8.66 -11.13 -47.01
N SER A 505 8.33 -10.25 -46.07
CA SER A 505 7.53 -9.04 -46.34
C SER A 505 8.18 -8.02 -47.31
N ALA A 506 9.43 -8.26 -47.75
CA ALA A 506 10.10 -7.43 -48.76
C ALA A 506 9.91 -7.88 -50.24
N LEU A 507 9.43 -9.10 -50.51
CA LEU A 507 9.39 -9.62 -51.90
C LEU A 507 8.03 -9.55 -52.61
N LEU A 508 6.92 -9.40 -51.88
CA LEU A 508 5.57 -9.40 -52.48
C LEU A 508 4.93 -8.01 -52.60
N ALA A 509 5.40 -7.01 -51.86
CA ALA A 509 4.94 -5.62 -51.99
C ALA A 509 5.35 -4.97 -53.34
N GLY A 510 6.30 -5.54 -54.08
CA GLY A 510 6.72 -5.07 -55.40
C GLY A 510 5.89 -5.62 -56.58
N LEU A 511 5.09 -6.67 -56.39
CA LEU A 511 4.34 -7.33 -57.47
C LEU A 511 2.86 -6.96 -57.54
N ALA A 512 2.33 -6.26 -56.53
CA ALA A 512 0.92 -5.85 -56.48
C ALA A 512 0.60 -4.53 -57.24
N LEU A 513 1.61 -3.78 -57.70
CA LEU A 513 1.37 -2.54 -58.48
C LEU A 513 1.26 -2.73 -60.01
N ALA A 514 1.38 -3.96 -60.53
CA ALA A 514 1.48 -4.18 -61.98
C ALA A 514 0.25 -4.82 -62.67
N LEU A 515 -0.80 -5.23 -61.95
CA LEU A 515 -1.93 -5.96 -62.60
C LEU A 515 -3.34 -5.47 -62.27
N VAL A 516 -3.49 -4.31 -61.62
CA VAL A 516 -4.76 -3.56 -61.63
C VAL A 516 -4.84 -2.74 -62.91
N THR A 517 -5.13 -3.37 -64.06
CA THR A 517 -5.85 -2.76 -65.20
C THR A 517 -6.37 -3.84 -66.19
N TRP A 518 -7.50 -4.46 -65.81
CA TRP A 518 -8.67 -4.75 -66.69
C TRP A 518 -8.57 -5.84 -67.81
N PRO A 519 -9.70 -6.40 -68.34
CA PRO A 519 -10.58 -7.37 -67.66
C PRO A 519 -11.01 -8.56 -68.57
N CYS A 520 -11.75 -9.52 -67.99
CA CYS A 520 -12.37 -10.70 -68.61
C CYS A 520 -13.12 -10.48 -69.95
N LYS A 521 -13.08 -11.48 -70.85
CA LYS A 521 -14.27 -12.00 -71.57
C LYS A 521 -14.03 -13.28 -72.42
N TRP A 522 -14.75 -14.35 -72.03
CA TRP A 522 -15.60 -15.25 -72.84
C TRP A 522 -15.02 -16.27 -73.87
N PHE A 523 -15.58 -17.48 -73.78
CA PHE A 523 -16.00 -18.45 -74.83
C PHE A 523 -15.04 -19.49 -75.45
N ASN A 524 -15.20 -20.74 -74.97
CA ASN A 524 -15.73 -21.94 -75.67
C ASN A 524 -15.01 -22.59 -76.90
N LEU A 525 -15.13 -23.93 -76.91
CA LEU A 525 -14.87 -24.94 -77.96
C LEU A 525 -13.44 -25.36 -78.35
N GLY A 526 -13.23 -26.69 -78.33
CA GLY A 526 -12.80 -27.37 -79.55
C GLY A 526 -11.56 -28.28 -79.49
N GLN A 527 -11.80 -29.54 -79.16
CA GLN A 527 -11.30 -30.75 -79.85
C GLN A 527 -9.84 -30.91 -80.35
N ARG A 528 -9.33 -32.09 -79.95
CA ARG A 528 -8.65 -33.14 -80.76
C ARG A 528 -7.14 -33.03 -81.07
N GLN A 529 -6.47 -34.11 -80.66
CA GLN A 529 -5.43 -34.92 -81.36
C GLN A 529 -4.15 -34.19 -81.80
N GLY A 530 -2.94 -34.71 -81.64
CA GLY A 530 -2.45 -36.03 -81.29
C GLY A 530 -1.04 -36.18 -81.88
N ILE A 531 -0.25 -37.08 -81.28
CA ILE A 531 0.81 -37.88 -81.92
C ILE A 531 2.11 -37.17 -82.37
N GLY A 532 3.23 -37.72 -81.87
CA GLY A 532 4.42 -38.01 -82.68
C GLY A 532 5.62 -37.07 -82.43
N ARG A 533 6.62 -37.50 -81.67
CA ARG A 533 7.78 -38.34 -82.07
C ARG A 533 9.01 -37.52 -82.52
N HIS A 534 10.08 -37.72 -81.74
CA HIS A 534 11.48 -37.95 -82.13
C HIS A 534 12.27 -36.89 -82.90
N LEU A 535 13.45 -36.55 -82.37
CA LEU A 535 14.81 -36.93 -82.84
C LEU A 535 15.85 -36.19 -81.95
N ARG A 536 16.61 -36.87 -81.08
CA ARG A 536 17.95 -37.47 -81.29
C ARG A 536 19.02 -36.50 -81.85
N THR A 537 19.91 -35.99 -80.98
CA THR A 537 21.31 -36.43 -80.68
C THR A 537 22.39 -36.02 -81.70
N LYS A 538 23.49 -35.45 -81.18
CA LYS A 538 24.90 -35.66 -81.61
C LYS A 538 25.81 -34.95 -80.59
N ASP A 539 26.45 -35.69 -79.68
CA ASP A 539 27.79 -36.30 -79.79
C ASP A 539 28.96 -35.30 -79.86
N GLY A 540 29.85 -35.41 -78.86
CA GLY A 540 31.28 -35.58 -79.13
C GLY A 540 32.24 -34.48 -78.66
N ARG A 541 32.90 -34.73 -77.51
CA ARG A 541 34.36 -34.66 -77.19
C ARG A 541 35.21 -33.52 -77.82
N ALA A 542 36.26 -32.96 -77.24
CA ALA A 542 36.96 -32.93 -75.95
C ALA A 542 38.19 -32.01 -76.19
N VAL A 543 38.96 -31.73 -75.13
CA VAL A 543 40.42 -31.43 -75.13
C VAL A 543 40.87 -29.97 -74.89
N GLU A 544 41.73 -29.86 -73.87
CA GLU A 544 42.87 -28.95 -73.58
C GLU A 544 42.70 -27.57 -72.90
N ASP A 545 43.39 -27.48 -71.76
CA ASP A 545 43.89 -26.34 -70.98
C ASP A 545 45.16 -25.76 -71.64
N PRO A 546 45.57 -24.49 -71.38
CA PRO A 546 46.62 -24.29 -70.36
C PRO A 546 46.63 -22.93 -69.62
N GLY A 547 47.09 -22.97 -68.34
CA GLY A 547 48.15 -22.16 -67.67
C GLY A 547 48.26 -20.63 -67.87
N GLU A 548 48.85 -19.81 -66.99
CA GLU A 548 49.53 -19.93 -65.70
C GLU A 548 49.95 -18.49 -65.27
N ALA A 549 50.51 -18.35 -64.06
CA ALA A 549 51.30 -17.23 -63.48
C ALA A 549 50.54 -16.11 -62.72
N GLY A 550 50.88 -15.76 -61.46
CA GLY A 550 51.89 -16.29 -60.54
C GLY A 550 52.03 -15.46 -59.24
N LEU A 551 52.50 -16.14 -58.17
CA LEU A 551 53.49 -15.74 -57.11
C LEU A 551 53.19 -14.49 -56.23
N THR A 552 53.36 -14.47 -54.89
CA THR A 552 54.40 -14.95 -53.93
C THR A 552 53.84 -14.94 -52.49
N THR A 553 53.83 -16.02 -51.68
CA THR A 553 54.81 -16.52 -50.68
C THR A 553 55.21 -15.63 -49.49
N GLY A 554 55.04 -16.14 -48.25
CA GLY A 554 55.70 -15.65 -47.03
C GLY A 554 55.26 -16.37 -45.74
N ARG A 555 55.94 -17.49 -45.42
CA ARG A 555 55.82 -18.37 -44.23
C ARG A 555 56.76 -17.83 -43.12
N VAL A 556 56.51 -18.00 -41.80
CA VAL A 556 57.30 -18.85 -40.85
C VAL A 556 57.29 -18.35 -39.37
N ILE A 557 56.79 -19.21 -38.45
CA ILE A 557 57.32 -19.67 -37.12
C ILE A 557 57.18 -18.87 -35.79
N SER A 558 56.51 -19.57 -34.84
CA SER A 558 56.68 -19.79 -33.36
C SER A 558 57.00 -18.64 -32.40
N THR A 559 56.34 -18.54 -31.24
CA THR A 559 56.55 -19.27 -29.95
C THR A 559 55.61 -18.56 -28.94
N GLY A 560 55.11 -19.05 -27.80
CA GLY A 560 55.21 -20.27 -27.03
C GLY A 560 54.52 -20.03 -25.67
N ILE A 561 53.85 -21.07 -25.16
CA ILE A 561 53.81 -21.51 -23.74
C ILE A 561 53.17 -20.60 -22.66
N ALA A 562 51.97 -21.05 -22.25
CA ALA A 562 51.48 -21.36 -20.88
C ALA A 562 51.83 -20.47 -19.66
N LYS A 563 50.79 -20.16 -18.87
CA LYS A 563 50.60 -20.67 -17.48
C LYS A 563 49.34 -20.08 -16.83
N SER A 564 48.41 -20.94 -16.42
CA SER A 564 47.78 -20.88 -15.08
C SER A 564 48.80 -21.41 -14.06
N PRO A 565 48.74 -21.15 -12.72
CA PRO A 565 47.66 -21.74 -11.88
C PRO A 565 47.37 -21.08 -10.49
N GLN A 566 46.40 -21.68 -9.78
CA GLN A 566 46.24 -21.83 -8.30
C GLN A 566 45.72 -20.62 -7.48
N MET A 567 44.52 -20.73 -6.87
CA MET A 567 44.19 -21.27 -5.51
C MET A 567 44.63 -20.33 -4.37
N VAL A 568 43.70 -19.97 -3.46
CA VAL A 568 43.80 -20.06 -1.98
C VAL A 568 42.47 -19.61 -1.34
N ALA A 569 42.05 -20.37 -0.32
CA ALA A 569 40.96 -20.11 0.62
C ALA A 569 41.49 -19.46 1.93
N GLY A 570 40.59 -18.84 2.70
CA GLY A 570 40.80 -18.29 4.06
C GLY A 570 40.39 -16.80 4.11
N ASP A 571 39.56 -16.30 5.03
CA ASP A 571 39.04 -16.78 6.32
C ASP A 571 37.53 -16.58 6.43
#